data_AF-A0A0Q9QTD2-F1
#
_entry.id   AF-A0A0Q9QTD2-F1
#
_cell.length_a   1.000
_cell.length_b   1.000
_cell.length_c   1.000
_cell.angle_alpha   90.00
_cell.angle_beta   90.00
_cell.angle_gamma   90.00
#
_symmetry.space_group_name_H-M   'P 1'
#
loop_
_entity.id
_entity.type
_entity.pdbx_description
1 polymer ?
#
loop_
_entity_poly.entity_id
_entity_poly.type
_entity_poly.pdbx_seq_one_letter_code
_entity_poly.pdbx_strand_id
1 'polypeptide(L)'
;MPEQGGTGSRSFTEIRVHGIGDHEYYTSLGLPVQKPLNAWVQVATPPPLPDHRLRIVNWSRSRRKQTGFLWYLAFPFTLANVAGRMEPVSAGAAPAVLLRTLVGVIAVTLTLSQLAWLIVLCETVLRYVSLPPSTLRTVPLIAAGLLTAWLTHRYRTVVMAQSEQHRRHLLPLAHAAVVGCSGVLLSVAPPAQLLHPGWPSTPIPGGASRLDAMALWIALSIAIGFLVALVLAIRSNAGFHNGSSPNAPLAAAGVLLAVSLPLLHGVTALVRMLVDNLLGYITGLFGRVHAPQPHSGILLSYDNPVDPGDSRLDLFPFLALIAAAAALVATAVVLAMERRLGLPPVTGGKAARGRWWHDVCAAAPRLLPGILPFAVVLALMTMTTAVALGEGRLGGPWLALAILLLQIAGAVVVLVVLLGQLRTLREVLGKIADVAGFWPVRDHPLAGSSYRDAAVAGIAELTNRHSGGEVVLVAHSQGSVLCAWLVARSRMAEAHPHLVTSGSPIGSVYAAFFPRTFSPELLADVADGTRTWTNFWRDTDPVGFPIPHAANRELPDPRADGIVRSHSDYWTEPGIVAHVAALAAHHP
;
A
#
# COMPACT_ATOMS: atom_id res chain seq x y z
N MET A 1 -23.88 -8.80 -29.85
CA MET A 1 -25.21 -8.98 -30.46
C MET A 1 -26.13 -7.95 -29.86
N PRO A 2 -26.91 -7.20 -30.66
CA PRO A 2 -27.95 -6.33 -30.12
C PRO A 2 -29.14 -7.20 -29.68
N GLU A 3 -29.51 -7.13 -28.40
CA GLU A 3 -30.70 -7.81 -27.87
C GLU A 3 -31.95 -7.05 -28.35
N GLN A 4 -32.77 -7.74 -29.15
CA GLN A 4 -34.07 -7.26 -29.59
C GLN A 4 -35.06 -7.24 -28.41
N GLY A 5 -35.89 -6.19 -28.39
CA GLY A 5 -36.89 -5.94 -27.37
C GLY A 5 -37.95 -7.04 -27.28
N GLY A 6 -38.07 -7.61 -26.09
CA GLY A 6 -39.26 -8.29 -25.61
C GLY A 6 -40.11 -7.30 -24.80
N THR A 7 -41.39 -7.28 -25.09
CA THR A 7 -42.43 -6.40 -24.57
C THR A 7 -42.77 -6.63 -23.09
N GLY A 8 -42.89 -5.54 -22.31
CA GLY A 8 -43.99 -5.40 -21.32
C GLY A 8 -43.71 -5.61 -19.83
N SER A 9 -42.54 -6.08 -19.39
CA SER A 9 -42.15 -6.20 -17.97
C SER A 9 -40.95 -5.28 -17.71
N ARG A 10 -40.94 -4.52 -16.61
CA ARG A 10 -39.75 -3.73 -16.24
C ARG A 10 -38.61 -4.70 -15.97
N SER A 11 -37.62 -4.74 -16.85
CA SER A 11 -36.52 -5.71 -16.74
C SER A 11 -35.68 -5.43 -15.48
N PHE A 12 -35.71 -6.34 -14.50
CA PHE A 12 -34.83 -6.29 -13.33
C PHE A 12 -33.42 -6.80 -13.68
N THR A 13 -32.39 -6.01 -13.36
CA THR A 13 -30.98 -6.34 -13.60
C THR A 13 -30.19 -6.32 -12.30
N GLU A 14 -29.57 -7.45 -11.95
CA GLU A 14 -28.58 -7.55 -10.90
C GLU A 14 -27.17 -7.35 -11.47
N ILE A 15 -26.44 -6.37 -10.94
CA ILE A 15 -25.03 -6.13 -11.26
C ILE A 15 -24.19 -6.46 -10.02
N ARG A 16 -23.45 -7.56 -10.08
CA ARG A 16 -22.48 -7.95 -9.03
C ARG A 16 -21.15 -7.27 -9.25
N VAL A 17 -20.74 -6.42 -8.32
CA VAL A 17 -19.47 -5.70 -8.34
C VAL A 17 -18.52 -6.31 -7.32
N HIS A 18 -17.55 -7.08 -7.82
CA HIS A 18 -16.61 -7.80 -6.97
C HIS A 18 -15.50 -6.89 -6.40
N GLY A 19 -14.87 -7.35 -5.33
CA GLY A 19 -13.60 -6.81 -4.84
C GLY A 19 -12.46 -7.05 -5.84
N ILE A 20 -11.35 -6.33 -5.66
CA ILE A 20 -10.20 -6.37 -6.56
C ILE A 20 -9.51 -7.73 -6.59
N GLY A 21 -9.12 -8.20 -7.77
CA GLY A 21 -8.07 -9.22 -7.80
C GLY A 21 -7.81 -9.97 -9.11
N ASP A 22 -8.35 -9.54 -10.26
CA ASP A 22 -8.43 -10.43 -11.44
C ASP A 22 -9.02 -11.80 -11.05
N HIS A 23 -10.01 -11.79 -10.15
CA HIS A 23 -10.71 -13.01 -9.76
C HIS A 23 -11.34 -13.65 -10.98
N GLU A 24 -11.44 -14.97 -10.98
CA GLU A 24 -12.15 -15.65 -12.05
C GLU A 24 -13.64 -15.26 -11.98
N TYR A 25 -14.27 -15.03 -13.14
CA TYR A 25 -15.64 -14.48 -13.20
C TYR A 25 -16.65 -15.27 -12.36
N TYR A 26 -16.41 -16.57 -12.17
CA TYR A 26 -17.28 -17.45 -11.40
C TYR A 26 -17.17 -17.29 -9.87
N THR A 27 -16.14 -16.63 -9.32
CA THR A 27 -16.08 -16.41 -7.86
C THR A 27 -17.23 -15.51 -7.37
N SER A 28 -17.73 -14.64 -8.24
CA SER A 28 -18.90 -13.78 -8.00
C SER A 28 -20.23 -14.54 -8.07
N LEU A 29 -20.21 -15.80 -8.53
CA LEU A 29 -21.38 -16.69 -8.50
C LEU A 29 -21.50 -17.42 -7.16
N GLY A 30 -20.39 -17.54 -6.43
CA GLY A 30 -20.29 -18.35 -5.22
C GLY A 30 -19.30 -19.49 -5.35
N LEU A 31 -18.91 -20.06 -4.22
CA LEU A 31 -18.12 -21.30 -4.24
C LEU A 31 -19.05 -22.49 -4.50
N PRO A 32 -18.67 -23.43 -5.38
CA PRO A 32 -19.45 -24.64 -5.58
C PRO A 32 -19.38 -25.52 -4.32
N VAL A 33 -20.46 -26.26 -4.06
CA VAL A 33 -20.48 -27.24 -2.98
C VAL A 33 -19.77 -28.49 -3.46
N GLN A 34 -18.56 -28.72 -2.96
CA GLN A 34 -17.77 -29.90 -3.31
C GLN A 34 -18.08 -31.05 -2.36
N LYS A 35 -18.37 -32.22 -2.94
CA LYS A 35 -18.57 -33.48 -2.21
C LYS A 35 -17.56 -34.51 -2.72
N PRO A 36 -16.66 -35.03 -1.87
CA PRO A 36 -15.83 -36.16 -2.24
C PRO A 36 -16.71 -37.39 -2.42
N LEU A 37 -16.64 -38.03 -3.58
CA LEU A 37 -17.25 -39.34 -3.79
C LEU A 37 -16.33 -40.45 -3.30
N ASN A 38 -15.01 -40.27 -3.44
CA ASN A 38 -13.97 -41.14 -2.92
C ASN A 38 -12.62 -40.38 -2.84
N ALA A 39 -11.53 -41.09 -2.53
CA ALA A 39 -10.19 -40.50 -2.39
C ALA A 39 -9.64 -39.85 -3.68
N TRP A 40 -10.19 -40.18 -4.85
CA TRP A 40 -9.71 -39.75 -6.16
C TRP A 40 -10.68 -38.82 -6.89
N VAL A 41 -11.96 -38.84 -6.53
CA VAL A 41 -13.04 -38.17 -7.26
C VAL A 41 -13.83 -37.24 -6.34
N GLN A 42 -13.91 -35.98 -6.76
CA GLN A 42 -14.78 -34.97 -6.16
C GLN A 42 -15.80 -34.50 -7.19
N VAL A 43 -17.05 -34.36 -6.76
CA VAL A 43 -18.12 -33.77 -7.56
C VAL A 43 -18.50 -32.43 -6.94
N ALA A 44 -18.73 -31.44 -7.79
CA ALA A 44 -19.07 -30.10 -7.37
C ALA A 44 -20.46 -29.73 -7.88
N THR A 45 -21.36 -29.35 -6.99
CA THR A 45 -22.65 -28.76 -7.37
C THR A 45 -22.43 -27.26 -7.59
N PRO A 46 -22.79 -26.70 -8.75
CA PRO A 46 -22.62 -25.27 -9.00
C PRO A 46 -23.49 -24.45 -8.05
N PRO A 47 -23.07 -23.22 -7.70
CA PRO A 47 -23.93 -22.32 -6.93
C PRO A 47 -25.20 -22.00 -7.73
N PRO A 48 -26.36 -21.83 -7.05
CA PRO A 48 -27.60 -21.48 -7.73
C PRO A 48 -27.47 -20.10 -8.39
N LEU A 49 -27.94 -20.00 -9.64
CA LEU A 49 -28.02 -18.75 -10.37
C LEU A 49 -29.40 -18.12 -10.19
N PRO A 50 -29.49 -16.78 -10.15
CA PRO A 50 -30.78 -16.11 -10.10
C PRO A 50 -31.52 -16.24 -11.44
N ASP A 51 -32.86 -16.21 -11.38
CA ASP A 51 -33.73 -16.27 -12.57
C ASP A 51 -33.82 -14.93 -13.32
N HIS A 52 -33.37 -13.84 -12.71
CA HIS A 52 -33.31 -12.51 -13.34
C HIS A 52 -31.97 -12.26 -14.05
N ARG A 53 -31.89 -11.14 -14.78
CA ARG A 53 -30.70 -10.77 -15.55
C ARG A 53 -29.52 -10.48 -14.63
N LEU A 54 -28.50 -11.35 -14.65
CA LEU A 54 -27.25 -11.18 -13.90
C LEU A 54 -26.12 -10.64 -14.78
N ARG A 55 -25.43 -9.60 -14.30
CA ARG A 55 -24.19 -9.07 -14.87
C ARG A 55 -23.10 -9.06 -13.80
N ILE A 56 -21.88 -9.41 -14.20
CA ILE A 56 -20.73 -9.48 -13.30
C ILE A 56 -19.69 -8.47 -13.74
N VAL A 57 -19.33 -7.55 -12.84
CA VAL A 57 -18.24 -6.60 -13.04
C VAL A 57 -16.99 -7.14 -12.38
N ASN A 58 -15.98 -7.38 -13.20
CA ASN A 58 -14.63 -7.71 -12.77
C ASN A 58 -13.66 -6.67 -13.31
N TRP A 59 -12.70 -6.28 -12.49
CA TRP A 59 -11.78 -5.19 -12.76
C TRP A 59 -10.44 -5.44 -12.07
N SER A 60 -9.41 -4.76 -12.56
CA SER A 60 -8.01 -4.99 -12.15
C SER A 60 -7.35 -3.70 -11.68
N ARG A 61 -6.38 -3.81 -10.76
CA ARG A 61 -5.60 -2.66 -10.25
C ARG A 61 -4.77 -1.97 -11.33
N SER A 62 -4.33 -2.75 -12.31
CA SER A 62 -3.47 -2.30 -13.41
C SER A 62 -4.04 -2.76 -14.73
N ARG A 63 -3.65 -2.11 -15.83
CA ARG A 63 -3.97 -2.59 -17.18
C ARG A 63 -3.41 -4.01 -17.30
N ARG A 64 -4.32 -4.99 -17.47
CA ARG A 64 -4.03 -6.42 -17.46
C ARG A 64 -2.73 -6.71 -18.24
N LYS A 65 -1.76 -7.36 -17.58
CA LYS A 65 -0.50 -7.92 -18.13
C LYS A 65 0.72 -7.00 -18.37
N GLN A 66 0.68 -5.69 -18.13
CA GLN A 66 1.83 -4.82 -18.48
C GLN A 66 2.55 -4.11 -17.33
N THR A 67 1.89 -3.84 -16.19
CA THR A 67 2.48 -2.93 -15.18
C THR A 67 2.31 -3.36 -13.71
N GLY A 68 1.82 -4.58 -13.45
CA GLY A 68 1.50 -5.04 -12.10
C GLY A 68 2.68 -4.99 -11.10
N PHE A 69 3.87 -5.43 -11.52
CA PHE A 69 5.07 -5.38 -10.67
C PHE A 69 5.58 -3.95 -10.43
N LEU A 70 5.57 -3.10 -11.46
CA LEU A 70 6.02 -1.71 -11.36
C LEU A 70 5.17 -0.89 -10.38
N TRP A 71 3.91 -1.28 -10.18
CA TRP A 71 3.06 -0.66 -9.16
C TRP A 71 3.61 -0.87 -7.75
N TYR A 72 4.24 -2.00 -7.45
CA TYR A 72 4.85 -2.27 -6.15
C TYR A 72 6.14 -1.47 -5.92
N LEU A 73 6.90 -1.16 -6.97
CA LEU A 73 8.03 -0.22 -6.86
C LEU A 73 7.56 1.20 -6.54
N ALA A 74 6.35 1.57 -6.98
CA ALA A 74 5.72 2.84 -6.64
C ALA A 74 5.13 2.89 -5.22
N PHE A 75 5.16 1.78 -4.47
CA PHE A 75 4.43 1.65 -3.21
C PHE A 75 4.87 2.65 -2.13
N PRO A 76 6.17 2.93 -1.87
CA PRO A 76 6.60 3.97 -0.93
C PRO A 76 5.95 5.34 -1.20
N PHE A 77 5.94 5.76 -2.47
CA PHE A 77 5.32 7.01 -2.91
C PHE A 77 3.80 6.98 -2.79
N THR A 78 3.20 5.81 -3.00
CA THR A 78 1.77 5.59 -2.83
C THR A 78 1.36 5.72 -1.37
N LEU A 79 2.15 5.21 -0.42
CA LEU A 79 1.89 5.38 1.01
C LEU A 79 1.87 6.86 1.41
N ALA A 80 2.84 7.65 0.94
CA ALA A 80 2.84 9.10 1.17
C ALA A 80 1.64 9.80 0.52
N ASN A 81 1.24 9.38 -0.69
CA ASN A 81 0.05 9.90 -1.36
C ASN A 81 -1.25 9.60 -0.59
N VAL A 82 -1.37 8.39 -0.06
CA VAL A 82 -2.53 7.98 0.74
C VAL A 82 -2.55 8.71 2.08
N ALA A 83 -1.39 8.88 2.73
CA ALA A 83 -1.27 9.64 3.98
C ALA A 83 -1.80 11.08 3.83
N GLY A 84 -1.54 11.72 2.69
CA GLY A 84 -2.10 13.03 2.38
C GLY A 84 -3.63 13.06 2.38
N ARG A 85 -4.30 11.95 2.03
CA ARG A 85 -5.76 11.86 1.98
C ARG A 85 -6.42 11.65 3.35
N MET A 86 -5.65 11.34 4.38
CA MET A 86 -6.13 11.10 5.76
C MET A 86 -6.36 12.42 6.52
N GLU A 87 -6.98 13.40 5.87
CA GLU A 87 -7.26 14.71 6.47
C GLU A 87 -8.36 14.59 7.54
N PRO A 88 -8.13 15.11 8.77
CA PRO A 88 -9.16 15.10 9.81
C PRO A 88 -10.30 16.06 9.47
N VAL A 89 -11.49 15.80 10.05
CA VAL A 89 -12.71 16.61 9.87
C VAL A 89 -12.75 17.83 10.81
N SER A 90 -11.91 17.87 11.85
CA SER A 90 -11.97 18.87 12.95
C SER A 90 -12.09 20.32 12.47
N ALA A 91 -12.83 21.14 13.22
CA ALA A 91 -13.29 22.51 12.92
C ALA A 91 -12.20 23.60 12.71
N GLY A 92 -10.94 23.24 12.54
CA GLY A 92 -9.83 24.18 12.34
C GLY A 92 -8.92 23.75 11.18
N ALA A 93 -8.41 24.72 10.42
CA ALA A 93 -7.50 24.47 9.30
C ALA A 93 -6.13 23.90 9.73
N ALA A 94 -5.72 24.09 10.99
CA ALA A 94 -4.36 23.82 11.45
C ALA A 94 -3.91 22.34 11.36
N PRO A 95 -4.69 21.33 11.79
CA PRO A 95 -4.28 19.93 11.67
C PRO A 95 -4.16 19.46 10.21
N ALA A 96 -5.06 19.92 9.34
CA ALA A 96 -5.01 19.62 7.91
C ALA A 96 -3.81 20.30 7.22
N VAL A 97 -3.51 21.56 7.58
CA VAL A 97 -2.31 22.26 7.10
C VAL A 97 -1.04 21.56 7.57
N LEU A 98 -0.96 21.19 8.85
CA LEU A 98 0.17 20.44 9.41
C LEU A 98 0.39 19.13 8.63
N LEU A 99 -0.66 18.32 8.46
CA LEU A 99 -0.58 17.06 7.72
C LEU A 99 -0.04 17.29 6.30
N ARG A 100 -0.61 18.26 5.56
CA ARG A 100 -0.18 18.58 4.19
C ARG A 100 1.28 19.02 4.13
N THR A 101 1.72 19.84 5.08
CA THR A 101 3.13 20.28 5.18
C THR A 101 4.06 19.11 5.43
N LEU A 102 3.75 18.25 6.41
CA LEU A 102 4.59 17.11 6.76
C LEU A 102 4.62 16.06 5.64
N VAL A 103 3.48 15.81 4.97
CA VAL A 103 3.42 14.97 3.77
C VAL A 103 4.29 15.54 2.66
N GLY A 104 4.28 16.87 2.47
CA GLY A 104 5.16 17.56 1.51
C GLY A 104 6.65 17.37 1.82
N VAL A 105 7.05 17.46 3.09
CA VAL A 105 8.43 17.19 3.54
C VAL A 105 8.84 15.76 3.19
N ILE A 106 8.00 14.78 3.50
CA ILE A 106 8.27 13.37 3.18
C ILE A 106 8.28 13.14 1.66
N ALA A 107 7.38 13.77 0.90
CA ALA A 107 7.35 13.66 -0.55
C ALA A 107 8.64 14.17 -1.20
N VAL A 108 9.16 15.32 -0.75
CA VAL A 108 10.45 15.86 -1.19
C VAL A 108 11.60 14.93 -0.78
N THR A 109 11.59 14.42 0.45
CA THR A 109 12.61 13.49 0.97
C THR A 109 12.64 12.18 0.17
N LEU A 110 11.47 11.63 -0.18
CA LEU A 110 11.35 10.46 -1.05
C LEU A 110 11.90 10.74 -2.46
N THR A 111 11.64 11.92 -3.01
CA THR A 111 12.17 12.33 -4.33
C THR A 111 13.69 12.44 -4.32
N LEU A 112 14.26 13.10 -3.31
CA LEU A 112 15.71 13.21 -3.14
C LEU A 112 16.37 11.85 -2.91
N SER A 113 15.72 10.98 -2.13
CA SER A 113 16.19 9.61 -1.91
C SER A 113 16.14 8.77 -3.18
N GLN A 114 15.12 8.95 -4.03
CA GLN A 114 15.07 8.31 -5.34
C GLN A 114 16.21 8.78 -6.25
N LEU A 115 16.52 10.09 -6.26
CA LEU A 115 17.66 10.62 -7.00
C LEU A 115 18.98 10.02 -6.49
N ALA A 116 19.18 10.01 -5.17
CA ALA A 116 20.37 9.46 -4.54
C ALA A 116 20.56 7.98 -4.90
N TRP A 117 19.50 7.18 -4.85
CA TRP A 117 19.56 5.77 -5.27
C TRP A 117 19.81 5.58 -6.76
N LEU A 118 19.25 6.43 -7.63
CA LEU A 118 19.56 6.37 -9.07
C LEU A 118 21.05 6.63 -9.33
N ILE A 119 21.64 7.59 -8.61
CA ILE A 119 23.08 7.86 -8.67
C ILE A 119 23.87 6.64 -8.20
N VAL A 120 23.54 6.08 -7.03
CA VAL A 120 24.20 4.89 -6.47
C VAL A 120 24.09 3.68 -7.40
N LEU A 121 22.93 3.45 -8.03
CA LEU A 121 22.73 2.37 -9.01
C LEU A 121 23.59 2.58 -10.26
N CYS A 122 23.62 3.81 -10.80
CA CYS A 122 24.50 4.14 -11.92
C CYS A 122 25.97 3.91 -11.55
N GLU A 123 26.41 4.39 -10.39
CA GLU A 123 27.77 4.17 -9.87
C GLU A 123 28.07 2.69 -9.72
N THR A 124 27.12 1.88 -9.24
CA THR A 124 27.24 0.41 -9.12
C THR A 124 27.47 -0.26 -10.48
N VAL A 125 26.81 0.20 -11.54
CA VAL A 125 27.01 -0.33 -12.90
C VAL A 125 28.36 0.11 -13.46
N LEU A 126 28.71 1.39 -13.28
CA LEU A 126 29.94 1.96 -13.83
C LEU A 126 31.22 1.34 -13.26
N ARG A 127 31.15 0.66 -12.11
CA ARG A 127 32.31 -0.06 -11.51
C ARG A 127 32.89 -1.15 -12.39
N TYR A 128 32.03 -1.73 -13.21
CA TYR A 128 32.36 -2.83 -14.12
C TYR A 128 32.81 -2.30 -15.50
N VAL A 129 32.96 -0.98 -15.66
CA VAL A 129 33.35 -0.32 -16.90
C VAL A 129 34.55 0.59 -16.67
N SER A 130 35.58 0.49 -17.51
CA SER A 130 36.75 1.38 -17.44
C SER A 130 36.43 2.75 -18.03
N LEU A 131 36.11 3.73 -17.19
CA LEU A 131 35.86 5.12 -17.59
C LEU A 131 36.77 6.10 -16.83
N PRO A 132 37.06 7.29 -17.42
CA PRO A 132 37.76 8.35 -16.73
C PRO A 132 37.02 8.78 -15.44
N PRO A 133 37.73 9.10 -14.34
CA PRO A 133 37.10 9.55 -13.10
C PRO A 133 36.22 10.81 -13.25
N SER A 134 36.53 11.66 -14.23
CA SER A 134 35.74 12.85 -14.57
C SER A 134 34.31 12.51 -15.01
N THR A 135 34.07 11.32 -15.55
CA THR A 135 32.74 10.87 -15.99
C THR A 135 31.78 10.71 -14.80
N LEU A 136 32.27 10.38 -13.60
CA LEU A 136 31.44 10.24 -12.40
C LEU A 136 30.70 11.55 -12.05
N ARG A 137 31.31 12.71 -12.30
CA ARG A 137 30.66 14.02 -12.08
C ARG A 137 29.44 14.27 -12.95
N THR A 138 29.31 13.56 -14.07
CA THR A 138 28.13 13.68 -14.95
C THR A 138 26.96 12.81 -14.49
N VAL A 139 27.22 11.79 -13.64
CA VAL A 139 26.19 10.84 -13.19
C VAL A 139 25.01 11.53 -12.48
N PRO A 140 25.22 12.49 -11.55
CA PRO A 140 24.10 13.19 -10.91
C PRO A 140 23.23 13.98 -11.90
N LEU A 141 23.83 14.57 -12.92
CA LEU A 141 23.11 15.32 -13.95
C LEU A 141 22.25 14.39 -14.82
N ILE A 142 22.82 13.25 -15.24
CA ILE A 142 22.10 12.24 -16.02
C ILE A 142 20.94 11.66 -15.18
N ALA A 143 21.21 11.28 -13.93
CA ALA A 143 20.18 10.75 -13.02
C ALA A 143 19.06 11.78 -12.77
N ALA A 144 19.41 13.05 -12.56
CA ALA A 144 18.44 14.13 -12.39
C ALA A 144 17.61 14.38 -13.66
N GLY A 145 18.24 14.35 -14.84
CA GLY A 145 17.56 14.45 -16.13
C GLY A 145 16.57 13.32 -16.36
N LEU A 146 16.98 12.07 -16.13
CA LEU A 146 16.13 10.88 -16.24
C LEU A 146 14.95 10.93 -15.27
N LEU A 147 15.20 11.27 -14.00
CA LEU A 147 14.15 11.35 -12.98
C LEU A 147 13.17 12.48 -13.30
N THR A 148 13.65 13.64 -13.76
CA THR A 148 12.80 14.78 -14.17
C THR A 148 11.94 14.44 -15.38
N ALA A 149 12.51 13.78 -16.39
CA ALA A 149 11.78 13.28 -17.55
C ALA A 149 10.70 12.29 -17.13
N TRP A 150 11.02 11.37 -16.21
CA TRP A 150 10.07 10.39 -15.68
C TRP A 150 8.93 11.04 -14.88
N LEU A 151 9.24 11.97 -13.97
CA LEU A 151 8.25 12.75 -13.22
C LEU A 151 7.31 13.50 -14.17
N THR A 152 7.86 14.13 -15.21
CA THR A 152 7.10 14.85 -16.23
C THR A 152 6.19 13.92 -17.04
N HIS A 153 6.71 12.76 -17.44
CA HIS A 153 5.94 11.73 -18.13
C HIS A 153 4.77 11.25 -17.28
N ARG A 154 5.02 10.90 -16.00
CA ARG A 154 3.99 10.47 -15.04
C ARG A 154 2.94 11.54 -14.79
N TYR A 155 3.36 12.79 -14.69
CA TYR A 155 2.43 13.89 -14.54
C TYR A 155 1.46 13.99 -15.73
N ARG A 156 1.99 13.94 -16.96
CA ARG A 156 1.18 14.01 -18.19
C ARG A 156 0.25 12.82 -18.38
N THR A 157 0.71 11.61 -18.07
CA THR A 157 -0.06 10.38 -18.39
C THR A 157 -0.98 9.94 -17.26
N VAL A 158 -0.63 10.20 -16.00
CA VAL A 158 -1.37 9.71 -14.84
C VAL A 158 -2.10 10.83 -14.12
N VAL A 159 -1.42 11.95 -13.84
CA VAL A 159 -2.01 13.03 -13.02
C VAL A 159 -2.98 13.88 -13.83
N MET A 160 -2.62 14.27 -15.05
CA MET A 160 -3.49 15.09 -15.91
C MET A 160 -4.73 14.34 -16.42
N ALA A 161 -4.72 13.00 -16.38
CA ALA A 161 -5.84 12.18 -16.82
C ALA A 161 -6.90 11.92 -15.72
N GLN A 162 -6.66 12.35 -14.47
CA GLN A 162 -7.56 12.10 -13.34
C GLN A 162 -8.74 13.08 -13.30
N SER A 163 -9.90 12.59 -12.88
CA SER A 163 -11.16 13.36 -12.78
C SER A 163 -11.16 14.38 -11.63
N GLU A 164 -10.49 14.07 -10.52
CA GLU A 164 -10.34 14.97 -9.36
C GLU A 164 -9.26 16.02 -9.60
N GLN A 165 -9.46 16.94 -10.53
CA GLN A 165 -8.47 17.98 -10.78
C GLN A 165 -8.73 19.25 -9.96
N HIS A 166 -7.79 19.59 -9.07
CA HIS A 166 -7.55 20.96 -8.63
C HIS A 166 -6.20 21.43 -9.19
N ARG A 167 -6.22 22.56 -9.91
CA ARG A 167 -5.08 23.19 -10.60
C ARG A 167 -3.86 23.35 -9.68
N ARG A 168 -2.95 22.38 -9.68
CA ARG A 168 -1.65 22.47 -8.98
C ARG A 168 -0.51 21.99 -9.89
N HIS A 169 -0.32 22.68 -11.00
CA HIS A 169 0.87 22.51 -11.86
C HIS A 169 2.18 22.76 -11.10
N LEU A 170 2.12 23.45 -9.96
CA LEU A 170 3.28 23.81 -9.15
C LEU A 170 3.97 22.61 -8.49
N LEU A 171 3.24 21.54 -8.15
CA LEU A 171 3.84 20.39 -7.45
C LEU A 171 4.88 19.63 -8.29
N PRO A 172 4.60 19.17 -9.53
CA PRO A 172 5.62 18.51 -10.34
C PRO A 172 6.79 19.44 -10.68
N LEU A 173 6.54 20.75 -10.85
CA LEU A 173 7.59 21.75 -11.07
C LEU A 173 8.51 21.86 -9.85
N ALA A 174 7.96 21.84 -8.63
CA ALA A 174 8.74 21.84 -7.41
C ALA A 174 9.63 20.58 -7.30
N HIS A 175 9.08 19.39 -7.57
CA HIS A 175 9.88 18.16 -7.59
C HIS A 175 10.99 18.19 -8.66
N ALA A 176 10.67 18.65 -9.88
CA ALA A 176 11.66 18.80 -10.96
C ALA A 176 12.76 19.81 -10.60
N ALA A 177 12.41 20.95 -10.00
CA ALA A 177 13.36 21.94 -9.54
C ALA A 177 14.29 21.39 -8.45
N VAL A 178 13.73 20.70 -7.45
CA VAL A 178 14.52 20.05 -6.39
C VAL A 178 15.48 19.01 -6.98
N VAL A 179 15.00 18.14 -7.87
CA VAL A 179 15.83 17.13 -8.53
C VAL A 179 16.95 17.76 -9.35
N GLY A 180 16.63 18.78 -10.16
CA GLY A 180 17.60 19.50 -10.98
C GLY A 180 18.67 20.19 -10.13
N CYS A 181 18.26 20.98 -9.14
CA CYS A 181 19.17 21.68 -8.24
C CYS A 181 20.08 20.72 -7.47
N SER A 182 19.53 19.62 -6.94
CA SER A 182 20.33 18.60 -6.24
C SER A 182 21.30 17.87 -7.16
N GLY A 183 20.89 17.56 -8.40
CA GLY A 183 21.78 16.97 -9.41
C GLY A 183 22.95 17.88 -9.77
N VAL A 184 22.70 19.18 -9.97
CA VAL A 184 23.76 20.17 -10.20
C VAL A 184 24.67 20.29 -8.98
N LEU A 185 24.09 20.39 -7.78
CA LEU A 185 24.86 20.53 -6.55
C LEU A 185 25.81 19.35 -6.34
N LEU A 186 25.33 18.11 -6.48
CA LEU A 186 26.16 16.90 -6.33
C LEU A 186 27.23 16.77 -7.42
N SER A 187 26.99 17.31 -8.62
CA SER A 187 27.97 17.31 -9.71
C SER A 187 29.13 18.31 -9.45
N VAL A 188 28.78 19.52 -8.99
CA VAL A 188 29.74 20.61 -8.76
C VAL A 188 30.46 20.47 -7.43
N ALA A 189 29.73 20.13 -6.37
CA ALA A 189 30.20 20.04 -4.99
C ALA A 189 29.89 18.65 -4.42
N PRO A 190 30.65 17.60 -4.80
CA PRO A 190 30.48 16.27 -4.24
C PRO A 190 30.67 16.30 -2.71
N PRO A 191 29.96 15.45 -1.96
CA PRO A 191 29.97 15.49 -0.50
C PRO A 191 31.38 15.33 0.08
N ALA A 192 31.66 16.12 1.11
CA ALA A 192 32.96 16.10 1.78
C ALA A 192 33.19 14.74 2.45
N GLN A 193 34.38 14.19 2.24
CA GLN A 193 34.82 12.93 2.80
C GLN A 193 35.41 13.14 4.20
N LEU A 194 34.55 13.38 5.17
CA LEU A 194 34.94 13.64 6.57
C LEU A 194 35.31 12.33 7.29
N LEU A 195 36.36 12.36 8.10
CA LEU A 195 36.70 11.26 9.00
C LEU A 195 35.97 11.46 10.33
N HIS A 196 35.11 10.51 10.71
CA HIS A 196 34.40 10.57 11.99
C HIS A 196 34.53 9.23 12.73
N PRO A 197 35.30 9.16 13.84
CA PRO A 197 35.57 7.90 14.54
C PRO A 197 34.34 7.32 15.25
N GLY A 198 33.33 8.14 15.57
CA GLY A 198 32.04 7.68 16.08
C GLY A 198 31.01 7.35 15.01
N TRP A 199 31.40 7.37 13.72
CA TRP A 199 30.51 7.02 12.62
C TRP A 199 30.87 5.63 12.06
N PRO A 200 29.84 4.79 11.84
CA PRO A 200 29.86 3.65 10.94
C PRO A 200 30.58 3.87 9.59
N SER A 201 31.90 3.82 9.52
CA SER A 201 32.67 4.07 8.28
C SER A 201 33.50 2.87 7.82
N THR A 202 33.46 2.54 6.52
CA THR A 202 34.35 1.51 5.95
C THR A 202 35.78 2.05 5.89
N PRO A 203 36.77 1.36 6.49
CA PRO A 203 38.15 1.79 6.39
C PRO A 203 38.67 1.55 4.96
N ILE A 204 39.11 2.62 4.30
CA ILE A 204 39.76 2.53 2.99
C ILE A 204 41.18 1.99 3.18
N PRO A 205 41.77 1.28 2.19
CA PRO A 205 43.19 0.96 2.19
C PRO A 205 44.03 2.21 2.53
N GLY A 206 44.70 2.19 3.70
CA GLY A 206 45.39 3.35 4.28
C GLY A 206 44.83 3.83 5.64
N GLY A 207 43.78 3.20 6.17
CA GLY A 207 43.38 3.32 7.58
C GLY A 207 42.46 4.49 7.95
N ALA A 208 41.98 5.26 6.97
CA ALA A 208 41.10 6.41 7.22
C ALA A 208 39.63 6.04 7.03
N SER A 209 38.82 6.16 8.09
CA SER A 209 37.41 5.81 8.12
C SER A 209 36.53 6.99 7.65
N ARG A 210 35.99 6.92 6.43
CA ARG A 210 35.22 8.03 5.81
C ARG A 210 33.73 7.95 6.11
N LEU A 211 33.10 9.07 6.46
CA LEU A 211 31.65 9.19 6.59
C LEU A 211 30.98 8.95 5.23
N ASP A 212 30.19 7.88 5.14
CA ASP A 212 29.43 7.52 3.95
C ASP A 212 28.23 8.48 3.79
N ALA A 213 28.28 9.30 2.72
CA ALA A 213 27.27 10.31 2.43
C ALA A 213 25.88 9.69 2.19
N MET A 214 25.82 8.53 1.54
CA MET A 214 24.55 7.84 1.29
C MET A 214 24.02 7.24 2.59
N ALA A 215 24.86 6.57 3.39
CA ALA A 215 24.42 6.02 4.67
C ALA A 215 23.92 7.13 5.62
N LEU A 216 24.60 8.30 5.65
CA LEU A 216 24.15 9.46 6.41
C LEU A 216 22.80 9.98 5.89
N TRP A 217 22.64 10.09 4.57
CA TRP A 217 21.37 10.51 3.97
C TRP A 217 20.23 9.55 4.33
N ILE A 218 20.47 8.24 4.29
CA ILE A 218 19.48 7.23 4.68
C ILE A 218 19.11 7.39 6.17
N ALA A 219 20.10 7.55 7.05
CA ALA A 219 19.86 7.76 8.47
C ALA A 219 19.03 9.04 8.73
N LEU A 220 19.41 10.15 8.09
CA LEU A 220 18.73 11.44 8.23
C LEU A 220 17.29 11.39 7.70
N SER A 221 17.09 10.80 6.51
CA SER A 221 15.76 10.70 5.91
C SER A 221 14.84 9.81 6.74
N ILE A 222 15.30 8.64 7.24
CA ILE A 222 14.53 7.79 8.16
C ILE A 222 14.20 8.56 9.44
N ALA A 223 15.16 9.29 10.03
CA ALA A 223 14.93 10.10 11.22
C ALA A 223 13.87 11.19 10.98
N ILE A 224 13.88 11.85 9.81
CA ILE A 224 12.82 12.80 9.40
C ILE A 224 11.47 12.08 9.35
N GLY A 225 11.40 10.90 8.72
CA GLY A 225 10.17 10.08 8.66
C GLY A 225 9.59 9.74 10.03
N PHE A 226 10.44 9.29 10.94
CA PHE A 226 10.08 8.95 12.31
C PHE A 226 9.70 10.17 13.15
N LEU A 227 10.39 11.31 12.98
CA LEU A 227 10.04 12.56 13.63
C LEU A 227 8.67 13.06 13.17
N VAL A 228 8.40 13.03 11.86
CA VAL A 228 7.09 13.37 11.29
C VAL A 228 6.00 12.48 11.88
N ALA A 229 6.24 11.17 11.95
CA ALA A 229 5.30 10.23 12.53
C ALA A 229 5.03 10.50 14.01
N LEU A 230 6.07 10.82 14.78
CA LEU A 230 5.94 11.17 16.20
C LEU A 230 5.16 12.48 16.38
N VAL A 231 5.42 13.52 15.58
CA VAL A 231 4.66 14.77 15.60
C VAL A 231 3.18 14.52 15.33
N LEU A 232 2.86 13.68 14.33
CA LEU A 232 1.47 13.31 14.03
C LEU A 232 0.83 12.48 15.14
N ALA A 233 1.56 11.57 15.77
CA ALA A 233 1.07 10.80 16.93
C ALA A 233 0.76 11.70 18.13
N ILE A 234 1.67 12.61 18.47
CA ILE A 234 1.48 13.59 19.55
C ILE A 234 0.25 14.45 19.28
N ARG A 235 0.10 14.95 18.04
CA ARG A 235 -1.08 15.74 17.65
C ARG A 235 -2.38 14.94 17.62
N SER A 236 -2.30 13.64 17.29
CA SER A 236 -3.44 12.73 17.38
C SER A 236 -3.92 12.58 18.83
N ASN A 237 -2.98 12.48 19.79
CA ASN A 237 -3.28 12.32 21.22
C ASN A 237 -3.63 13.63 21.93
N ALA A 238 -3.13 14.78 21.46
CA ALA A 238 -3.44 16.08 22.08
C ALA A 238 -4.94 16.42 22.07
N GLY A 239 -5.72 15.88 21.13
CA GLY A 239 -7.18 16.01 21.11
C GLY A 239 -7.89 15.24 22.24
N PHE A 240 -7.28 14.17 22.75
CA PHE A 240 -7.85 13.32 23.80
C PHE A 240 -7.93 14.03 25.15
N HIS A 241 -6.90 14.83 25.49
CA HIS A 241 -6.89 15.62 26.72
C HIS A 241 -7.95 16.71 26.78
N ASN A 242 -8.51 17.12 25.64
CA ASN A 242 -9.56 18.12 25.54
C ASN A 242 -10.98 17.51 25.45
N GLY A 243 -11.15 16.23 25.82
CA GLY A 243 -12.45 15.56 25.83
C GLY A 243 -12.97 15.13 24.44
N SER A 244 -12.16 15.25 23.40
CA SER A 244 -12.48 14.80 22.03
C SER A 244 -11.88 13.40 21.76
N SER A 245 -12.50 12.62 20.88
CA SER A 245 -11.91 11.35 20.43
C SER A 245 -10.56 11.60 19.73
N PRO A 246 -9.57 10.69 19.87
CA PRO A 246 -8.26 10.87 19.24
C PRO A 246 -8.39 10.98 17.72
N ASN A 247 -7.58 11.85 17.10
CA ASN A 247 -7.59 12.06 15.65
C ASN A 247 -6.86 10.93 14.92
N ALA A 248 -7.46 9.74 14.94
CA ALA A 248 -6.95 8.52 14.31
C ALA A 248 -6.39 8.70 12.88
N PRO A 249 -6.97 9.54 12.00
CA PRO A 249 -6.39 9.78 10.66
C PRO A 249 -4.95 10.29 10.70
N LEU A 250 -4.58 11.13 11.68
CA LEU A 250 -3.22 11.66 11.79
C LEU A 250 -2.23 10.56 12.20
N ALA A 251 -2.59 9.72 13.17
CA ALA A 251 -1.74 8.59 13.56
C ALA A 251 -1.60 7.57 12.42
N ALA A 252 -2.69 7.26 11.71
CA ALA A 252 -2.64 6.40 10.52
C ALA A 252 -1.74 6.98 9.43
N ALA A 253 -1.82 8.28 9.15
CA ALA A 253 -0.92 8.96 8.22
C ALA A 253 0.54 8.85 8.68
N GLY A 254 0.80 9.05 9.99
CA GLY A 254 2.12 8.87 10.59
C GLY A 254 2.69 7.48 10.38
N VAL A 255 1.88 6.42 10.51
CA VAL A 255 2.28 5.04 10.20
C VAL A 255 2.71 4.91 8.74
N LEU A 256 1.89 5.38 7.79
CA LEU A 256 2.19 5.27 6.37
C LEU A 256 3.49 6.01 6.00
N LEU A 257 3.70 7.19 6.57
CA LEU A 257 4.91 8.00 6.35
C LEU A 257 6.15 7.35 6.99
N ALA A 258 6.04 6.82 8.22
CA ALA A 258 7.12 6.10 8.91
C ALA A 258 7.58 4.86 8.14
N VAL A 259 6.67 4.17 7.45
CA VAL A 259 6.98 2.98 6.64
C VAL A 259 7.57 3.37 5.28
N SER A 260 7.14 4.48 4.69
CA SER A 260 7.49 4.85 3.31
C SER A 260 9.01 4.93 3.06
N LEU A 261 9.77 5.59 3.94
CA LEU A 261 11.21 5.82 3.76
C LEU A 261 12.05 4.55 4.00
N PRO A 262 11.91 3.83 5.14
CA PRO A 262 12.58 2.54 5.32
C PRO A 262 12.28 1.55 4.20
N LEU A 263 11.04 1.54 3.68
CA LEU A 263 10.67 0.68 2.56
C LEU A 263 11.40 1.08 1.27
N LEU A 264 11.44 2.37 0.93
CA LEU A 264 12.19 2.86 -0.25
C LEU A 264 13.67 2.47 -0.17
N HIS A 265 14.31 2.73 0.97
CA HIS A 265 15.73 2.41 1.16
C HIS A 265 15.99 0.91 1.17
N GLY A 266 15.20 0.13 1.90
CA GLY A 266 15.36 -1.32 1.98
C GLY A 266 15.15 -2.01 0.63
N VAL A 267 14.11 -1.65 -0.12
CA VAL A 267 13.86 -2.23 -1.45
C VAL A 267 14.95 -1.83 -2.44
N THR A 268 15.36 -0.56 -2.45
CA THR A 268 16.33 -0.09 -3.45
C THR A 268 17.75 -0.56 -3.15
N ALA A 269 18.12 -0.68 -1.86
CA ALA A 269 19.35 -1.36 -1.43
C ALA A 269 19.36 -2.82 -1.90
N LEU A 270 18.26 -3.56 -1.71
CA LEU A 270 18.14 -4.94 -2.20
C LEU A 270 18.29 -5.02 -3.73
N VAL A 271 17.67 -4.10 -4.47
CA VAL A 271 17.85 -4.02 -5.94
C VAL A 271 19.30 -3.75 -6.30
N ARG A 272 19.98 -2.82 -5.63
CA ARG A 272 21.41 -2.53 -5.85
C ARG A 272 22.26 -3.78 -5.63
N MET A 273 22.04 -4.49 -4.52
CA MET A 273 22.76 -5.73 -4.18
C MET A 273 22.56 -6.80 -5.25
N LEU A 274 21.32 -6.99 -5.73
CA LEU A 274 21.03 -7.96 -6.80
C LEU A 274 21.72 -7.59 -8.11
N VAL A 275 21.71 -6.30 -8.49
CA VAL A 275 22.39 -5.80 -9.69
C VAL A 275 23.90 -6.00 -9.58
N ASP A 276 24.49 -5.67 -8.44
CA ASP A 276 25.92 -5.82 -8.18
C ASP A 276 26.37 -7.27 -8.27
N ASN A 277 25.66 -8.18 -7.59
CA ASN A 277 25.94 -9.62 -7.64
C ASN A 277 25.80 -10.20 -9.05
N LEU A 278 24.77 -9.77 -9.80
CA LEU A 278 24.56 -10.20 -11.19
C LEU A 278 25.70 -9.73 -12.10
N LEU A 279 26.12 -8.47 -11.97
CA LEU A 279 27.23 -7.92 -12.75
C LEU A 279 28.56 -8.59 -12.41
N GLY A 280 28.82 -8.86 -11.13
CA GLY A 280 29.98 -9.65 -10.69
C GLY A 280 30.00 -11.04 -11.31
N TYR A 281 28.85 -11.74 -11.31
CA TYR A 281 28.74 -13.06 -11.93
C TYR A 281 28.96 -13.01 -13.44
N ILE A 282 28.30 -12.08 -14.15
CA ILE A 282 28.41 -11.92 -15.61
C ILE A 282 29.86 -11.61 -16.00
N THR A 283 30.49 -10.64 -15.34
CA THR A 283 31.87 -10.23 -15.67
C THR A 283 32.88 -11.33 -15.39
N GLY A 284 32.69 -12.10 -14.31
CA GLY A 284 33.46 -13.31 -14.02
C GLY A 284 33.31 -14.39 -15.09
N LEU A 285 32.07 -14.66 -15.54
CA LEU A 285 31.78 -15.68 -16.56
C LEU A 285 32.41 -15.37 -17.92
N PHE A 286 32.48 -14.09 -18.32
CA PHE A 286 33.05 -13.67 -19.60
C PHE A 286 34.57 -13.44 -19.55
N GLY A 287 35.25 -13.79 -18.45
CA GLY A 287 36.70 -13.61 -18.31
C GLY A 287 37.16 -12.15 -18.41
N ARG A 288 36.23 -11.19 -18.37
CA ARG A 288 36.53 -9.75 -18.27
C ARG A 288 36.83 -9.44 -16.82
N VAL A 289 37.88 -10.05 -16.29
CA VAL A 289 38.44 -9.79 -14.97
C VAL A 289 39.25 -8.49 -15.05
N HIS A 290 38.61 -7.38 -15.43
CA HIS A 290 39.11 -6.12 -14.88
C HIS A 290 38.73 -6.23 -13.41
N ALA A 291 39.71 -6.42 -12.52
CA ALA A 291 39.48 -6.37 -11.09
C ALA A 291 38.60 -5.13 -10.84
N PRO A 292 37.42 -5.29 -10.22
CA PRO A 292 36.53 -4.16 -10.02
C PRO A 292 37.35 -3.05 -9.36
N GLN A 293 37.37 -1.87 -9.97
CA GLN A 293 38.26 -0.82 -9.50
C GLN A 293 37.76 -0.40 -8.11
N PRO A 294 38.59 -0.46 -7.05
CA PRO A 294 38.20 0.04 -5.75
C PRO A 294 38.04 1.56 -5.87
N HIS A 295 36.81 2.04 -6.06
CA HIS A 295 36.55 3.45 -6.27
C HIS A 295 35.44 3.95 -5.35
N SER A 296 35.66 5.11 -4.74
CA SER A 296 34.58 5.87 -4.11
C SER A 296 33.80 6.61 -5.20
N GLY A 297 32.51 6.33 -5.31
CA GLY A 297 31.59 7.17 -6.09
C GLY A 297 31.34 8.52 -5.40
N ILE A 298 30.44 9.32 -5.96
CA ILE A 298 29.93 10.54 -5.33
C ILE A 298 29.08 10.18 -4.11
N LEU A 299 28.21 9.17 -4.23
CA LEU A 299 27.35 8.72 -3.13
C LEU A 299 27.64 7.28 -2.71
N LEU A 300 28.07 6.42 -3.63
CA LEU A 300 28.49 5.07 -3.33
C LEU A 300 29.82 5.08 -2.57
N SER A 301 29.78 4.64 -1.30
CA SER A 301 30.97 4.49 -0.46
C SER A 301 31.95 3.45 -1.01
N TYR A 302 33.16 3.45 -0.44
CA TYR A 302 34.15 2.41 -0.73
C TYR A 302 33.54 1.04 -0.41
N ASP A 303 33.67 0.14 -1.37
CA ASP A 303 33.06 -1.18 -1.36
C ASP A 303 34.04 -2.12 -2.06
N ASN A 304 34.62 -3.05 -1.31
CA ASN A 304 35.49 -4.08 -1.84
C ASN A 304 34.66 -5.29 -2.31
N PRO A 305 34.58 -5.55 -3.63
CA PRO A 305 33.75 -6.64 -4.16
C PRO A 305 34.29 -8.04 -3.84
N VAL A 306 35.54 -8.13 -3.35
CA VAL A 306 36.12 -9.38 -2.88
C VAL A 306 35.66 -9.70 -1.44
N ASP A 307 35.16 -8.71 -0.70
CA ASP A 307 34.68 -8.86 0.67
C ASP A 307 33.15 -8.63 0.75
N PRO A 308 32.33 -9.67 0.51
CA PRO A 308 30.87 -9.56 0.60
C PRO A 308 30.44 -9.19 2.02
N GLY A 309 30.18 -7.90 2.24
CA GLY A 309 29.86 -7.33 3.54
C GLY A 309 30.48 -5.95 3.80
N ASP A 310 31.36 -5.46 2.92
CA ASP A 310 32.01 -4.17 3.09
C ASP A 310 31.01 -3.01 2.89
N SER A 311 30.09 -3.08 1.93
CA SER A 311 29.09 -2.02 1.76
C SER A 311 28.05 -2.00 2.88
N ARG A 312 28.11 -0.97 3.74
CA ARG A 312 27.09 -0.72 4.78
C ARG A 312 25.70 -0.43 4.21
N LEU A 313 25.63 -0.08 2.93
CA LEU A 313 24.37 0.05 2.20
C LEU A 313 23.56 -1.25 2.20
N ASP A 314 24.24 -2.40 2.34
CA ASP A 314 23.66 -3.73 2.34
C ASP A 314 22.99 -4.09 3.68
N LEU A 315 23.24 -3.30 4.73
CA LEU A 315 22.60 -3.45 6.04
C LEU A 315 21.19 -2.85 6.08
N PHE A 316 20.86 -1.91 5.19
CA PHE A 316 19.58 -1.20 5.27
C PHE A 316 18.33 -2.07 5.09
N PRO A 317 18.29 -3.10 4.23
CA PRO A 317 17.15 -4.02 4.18
C PRO A 317 16.96 -4.73 5.53
N PHE A 318 18.04 -5.05 6.26
CA PHE A 318 17.98 -5.63 7.59
C PHE A 318 17.47 -4.63 8.63
N LEU A 319 17.95 -3.38 8.60
CA LEU A 319 17.42 -2.32 9.46
C LEU A 319 15.93 -2.08 9.20
N ALA A 320 15.48 -2.07 7.94
CA ALA A 320 14.07 -1.96 7.61
C ALA A 320 13.24 -3.13 8.19
N LEU A 321 13.78 -4.36 8.17
CA LEU A 321 13.16 -5.51 8.82
C LEU A 321 13.10 -5.36 10.35
N ILE A 322 14.14 -4.81 10.97
CA ILE A 322 14.14 -4.47 12.40
C ILE A 322 13.02 -3.47 12.72
N ALA A 323 12.83 -2.42 11.91
CA ALA A 323 11.72 -1.49 12.11
C ALA A 323 10.36 -2.19 12.00
N ALA A 324 10.19 -3.08 11.02
CA ALA A 324 8.97 -3.85 10.87
C ALA A 324 8.72 -4.77 12.09
N ALA A 325 9.75 -5.47 12.56
CA ALA A 325 9.67 -6.32 13.75
C ALA A 325 9.35 -5.51 15.02
N ALA A 326 9.99 -4.34 15.18
CA ALA A 326 9.70 -3.41 16.28
C ALA A 326 8.24 -2.95 16.24
N ALA A 327 7.68 -2.66 15.06
CA ALA A 327 6.27 -2.30 14.93
C ALA A 327 5.32 -3.46 15.30
N LEU A 328 5.67 -4.70 14.96
CA LEU A 328 4.89 -5.88 15.37
C LEU A 328 4.94 -6.10 16.88
N VAL A 329 6.12 -6.01 17.49
CA VAL A 329 6.30 -6.12 18.95
C VAL A 329 5.55 -5.00 19.66
N ALA A 330 5.66 -3.76 19.17
CA ALA A 330 4.94 -2.62 19.74
C ALA A 330 3.43 -2.83 19.69
N THR A 331 2.92 -3.33 18.57
CA THR A 331 1.51 -3.68 18.40
C THR A 331 1.09 -4.76 19.39
N ALA A 332 1.86 -5.85 19.51
CA ALA A 332 1.57 -6.94 20.43
C ALA A 332 1.54 -6.49 21.90
N VAL A 333 2.50 -5.66 22.32
CA VAL A 333 2.57 -5.11 23.68
C VAL A 333 1.38 -4.19 23.97
N VAL A 334 1.05 -3.26 23.07
CA VAL A 334 -0.10 -2.36 23.27
C VAL A 334 -1.42 -3.15 23.33
N LEU A 335 -1.60 -4.13 22.45
CA LEU A 335 -2.77 -5.03 22.50
C LEU A 335 -2.84 -5.80 23.82
N ALA A 336 -1.72 -6.30 24.35
CA ALA A 336 -1.67 -7.02 25.61
C ALA A 336 -1.95 -6.11 26.83
N MET A 337 -1.61 -4.83 26.74
CA MET A 337 -1.87 -3.85 27.80
C MET A 337 -3.31 -3.33 27.78
N GLU A 338 -3.98 -3.32 26.63
CA GLU A 338 -5.33 -2.78 26.49
C GLU A 338 -6.42 -3.74 27.01
N ARG A 339 -6.60 -3.73 28.33
CA ARG A 339 -7.62 -4.54 29.01
C ARG A 339 -9.05 -4.23 28.58
N ARG A 340 -9.31 -3.03 28.03
CA ARG A 340 -10.65 -2.60 27.61
C ARG A 340 -11.15 -3.31 26.35
N LEU A 341 -10.26 -3.94 25.58
CA LEU A 341 -10.69 -4.65 24.36
C LEU A 341 -11.42 -5.96 24.68
N GLY A 342 -11.26 -6.51 25.90
CA GLY A 342 -11.91 -7.77 26.28
C GLY A 342 -11.63 -8.94 25.33
N LEU A 343 -10.50 -8.90 24.60
CA LEU A 343 -10.23 -9.82 23.51
C LEU A 343 -10.10 -11.26 24.00
N PRO A 344 -10.82 -12.22 23.40
CA PRO A 344 -10.67 -13.63 23.75
C PRO A 344 -9.26 -14.14 23.35
N PRO A 345 -8.77 -15.24 23.94
CA PRO A 345 -7.51 -15.86 23.54
C PRO A 345 -7.51 -16.22 22.04
N VAL A 346 -6.42 -15.90 21.34
CA VAL A 346 -6.24 -16.17 19.90
C VAL A 346 -6.27 -17.69 19.58
N THR A 347 -6.12 -18.53 20.59
CA THR A 347 -6.12 -20.00 20.51
C THR A 347 -7.48 -20.64 20.20
N GLY A 348 -8.53 -19.84 20.01
CA GLY A 348 -9.85 -20.33 19.63
C GLY A 348 -9.98 -20.82 18.17
N GLY A 349 -11.15 -21.39 17.85
CA GLY A 349 -11.51 -21.83 16.49
C GLY A 349 -11.57 -20.67 15.47
N LYS A 350 -11.81 -21.00 14.19
CA LYS A 350 -11.82 -20.01 13.08
C LYS A 350 -12.77 -18.81 13.34
N ALA A 351 -13.94 -19.04 13.93
CA ALA A 351 -14.89 -17.97 14.28
C ALA A 351 -14.35 -17.02 15.36
N ALA A 352 -13.78 -17.58 16.44
CA ALA A 352 -13.20 -16.78 17.52
C ALA A 352 -12.04 -15.92 17.02
N ARG A 353 -11.16 -16.46 16.16
CA ARG A 353 -10.10 -15.70 15.51
C ARG A 353 -10.64 -14.61 14.57
N GLY A 354 -11.73 -14.90 13.86
CA GLY A 354 -12.42 -13.92 13.01
C GLY A 354 -12.93 -12.72 13.83
N ARG A 355 -13.68 -12.99 14.90
CA ARG A 355 -14.15 -11.97 15.85
C ARG A 355 -13.01 -11.17 16.47
N TRP A 356 -11.94 -11.85 16.88
CA TRP A 356 -10.76 -11.19 17.43
C TRP A 356 -10.19 -10.15 16.45
N TRP A 357 -10.03 -10.51 15.18
CA TRP A 357 -9.57 -9.57 14.16
C TRP A 357 -10.59 -8.46 13.87
N HIS A 358 -11.89 -8.76 13.88
CA HIS A 358 -12.94 -7.76 13.77
C HIS A 358 -12.84 -6.71 14.89
N ASP A 359 -12.74 -7.15 16.15
CA ASP A 359 -12.62 -6.26 17.31
C ASP A 359 -11.32 -5.42 17.27
N VAL A 360 -10.20 -6.03 16.86
CA VAL A 360 -8.93 -5.31 16.67
C VAL A 360 -9.04 -4.24 15.58
N CYS A 361 -9.69 -4.56 14.46
CA CYS A 361 -9.96 -3.59 13.39
C CYS A 361 -10.89 -2.46 13.86
N ALA A 362 -11.92 -2.77 14.64
CA ALA A 362 -12.82 -1.79 15.25
C ALA A 362 -12.07 -0.84 16.20
N ALA A 363 -11.11 -1.37 16.95
CA ALA A 363 -10.31 -0.62 17.90
C ALA A 363 -9.10 0.10 17.29
N ALA A 364 -8.70 -0.24 16.06
CA ALA A 364 -7.50 0.30 15.43
C ALA A 364 -7.38 1.83 15.48
N PRO A 365 -8.45 2.64 15.24
CA PRO A 365 -8.40 4.09 15.38
C PRO A 365 -7.95 4.58 16.77
N ARG A 366 -8.29 3.83 17.83
CA ARG A 366 -7.93 4.15 19.22
C ARG A 366 -6.54 3.65 19.60
N LEU A 367 -6.09 2.54 19.00
CA LEU A 367 -4.82 1.89 19.33
C LEU A 367 -3.63 2.52 18.61
N LEU A 368 -3.79 2.93 17.34
CA LEU A 368 -2.70 3.46 16.52
C LEU A 368 -1.94 4.63 17.16
N PRO A 369 -2.58 5.61 17.82
CA PRO A 369 -1.87 6.71 18.47
C PRO A 369 -0.96 6.28 19.63
N GLY A 370 -1.20 5.11 20.25
CA GLY A 370 -0.32 4.53 21.27
C GLY A 370 0.76 3.61 20.67
N ILE A 371 0.39 2.83 19.64
CA ILE A 371 1.31 1.92 18.94
C ILE A 371 2.42 2.69 18.24
N LEU A 372 2.08 3.76 17.50
CA LEU A 372 3.03 4.48 16.64
C LEU A 372 4.26 5.03 17.40
N PRO A 373 4.13 5.83 18.47
CA PRO A 373 5.31 6.36 19.17
C PRO A 373 6.15 5.24 19.80
N PHE A 374 5.52 4.20 20.33
CA PHE A 374 6.24 3.06 20.90
C PHE A 374 7.02 2.28 19.83
N ALA A 375 6.39 2.03 18.67
CA ALA A 375 7.03 1.39 17.53
C ALA A 375 8.24 2.20 17.02
N VAL A 376 8.12 3.52 16.90
CA VAL A 376 9.20 4.40 16.46
C VAL A 376 10.38 4.38 17.43
N VAL A 377 10.12 4.52 18.74
CA VAL A 377 11.17 4.48 19.77
C VAL A 377 11.85 3.11 19.78
N LEU A 378 11.08 2.03 19.75
CA LEU A 378 11.63 0.67 19.73
C LEU A 378 12.44 0.39 18.46
N ALA A 379 11.98 0.87 17.30
CA ALA A 379 12.71 0.75 16.04
C ALA A 379 14.05 1.50 16.10
N LEU A 380 14.05 2.77 16.55
CA LEU A 380 15.26 3.56 16.70
C LEU A 380 16.26 2.93 17.67
N MET A 381 15.79 2.48 18.84
CA MET A 381 16.64 1.82 19.83
C MET A 381 17.23 0.51 19.29
N THR A 382 16.44 -0.30 18.60
CA THR A 382 16.90 -1.61 18.08
C THR A 382 17.83 -1.42 16.89
N MET A 383 17.54 -0.47 15.98
CA MET A 383 18.42 -0.15 14.85
C MET A 383 19.76 0.41 15.31
N THR A 384 19.78 1.37 16.25
CA THR A 384 21.03 1.93 16.78
C THR A 384 21.85 0.89 17.52
N THR A 385 21.20 0.02 18.29
CA THR A 385 21.85 -1.13 18.95
C THR A 385 22.41 -2.11 17.93
N ALA A 386 21.67 -2.43 16.86
CA ALA A 386 22.13 -3.33 15.80
C ALA A 386 23.36 -2.77 15.06
N VAL A 387 23.38 -1.46 14.77
CA VAL A 387 24.55 -0.79 14.18
C VAL A 387 25.73 -0.82 15.13
N ALA A 388 25.54 -0.45 16.41
CA ALA A 388 26.61 -0.42 17.41
C ALA A 388 27.21 -1.80 17.69
N LEU A 389 26.38 -2.85 17.78
CA LEU A 389 26.84 -4.23 17.97
C LEU A 389 27.44 -4.81 16.69
N GLY A 390 26.88 -4.48 15.53
CA GLY A 390 27.39 -4.82 14.21
C GLY A 390 28.83 -4.35 14.03
N GLU A 391 29.14 -3.15 14.51
CA GLU A 391 30.48 -2.56 14.44
C GLU A 391 31.41 -2.98 15.57
N GLY A 392 30.90 -3.11 16.79
CA GLY A 392 31.73 -3.33 17.96
C GLY A 392 32.05 -4.80 18.27
N ARG A 393 31.23 -5.77 17.83
CA ARG A 393 31.32 -7.18 18.27
C ARG A 393 30.99 -8.25 17.22
N LEU A 394 30.16 -7.94 16.22
CA LEU A 394 29.77 -8.85 15.14
C LEU A 394 30.60 -8.68 13.86
N GLY A 395 31.64 -7.85 13.90
CA GLY A 395 32.61 -7.74 12.81
C GLY A 395 33.20 -9.11 12.48
N GLY A 396 33.12 -9.51 11.21
CA GLY A 396 33.56 -10.81 10.71
C GLY A 396 32.42 -11.70 10.19
N PRO A 397 32.53 -13.04 10.30
CA PRO A 397 31.73 -13.99 9.52
C PRO A 397 30.23 -13.99 9.85
N TRP A 398 29.82 -13.52 11.03
CA TRP A 398 28.41 -13.51 11.44
C TRP A 398 27.60 -12.39 10.78
N LEU A 399 28.18 -11.20 10.63
CA LEU A 399 27.56 -10.12 9.86
C LEU A 399 27.47 -10.50 8.39
N ALA A 400 28.55 -11.06 7.84
CA ALA A 400 28.58 -11.59 6.48
C ALA A 400 27.52 -12.70 6.28
N LEU A 401 27.36 -13.61 7.24
CA LEU A 401 26.32 -14.65 7.20
C LEU A 401 24.91 -14.04 7.24
N ALA A 402 24.67 -13.04 8.10
CA ALA A 402 23.36 -12.37 8.17
C ALA A 402 23.02 -11.64 6.86
N ILE A 403 23.98 -10.92 6.27
CA ILE A 403 23.83 -10.27 4.97
C ILE A 403 23.58 -11.32 3.88
N LEU A 404 24.34 -12.41 3.87
CA LEU A 404 24.17 -13.51 2.91
C LEU A 404 22.79 -14.16 3.03
N LEU A 405 22.33 -14.46 4.24
CA LEU A 405 20.99 -15.02 4.48
C LEU A 405 19.90 -14.04 4.03
N LEU A 406 20.10 -12.75 4.24
CA LEU A 406 19.19 -11.70 3.76
C LEU A 406 19.19 -11.59 2.24
N GLN A 407 20.36 -11.71 1.60
CA GLN A 407 20.49 -11.75 0.15
C GLN A 407 19.74 -12.95 -0.43
N ILE A 408 19.95 -14.14 0.13
CA ILE A 408 19.27 -15.36 -0.28
C ILE A 408 17.75 -15.21 -0.05
N ALA A 409 17.33 -14.76 1.12
CA ALA A 409 15.92 -14.55 1.44
C ALA A 409 15.29 -13.50 0.52
N GLY A 410 15.96 -12.38 0.26
CA GLY A 410 15.52 -11.32 -0.63
C GLY A 410 15.43 -11.80 -2.08
N ALA A 411 16.44 -12.52 -2.57
CA ALA A 411 16.43 -13.14 -3.90
C ALA A 411 15.31 -14.18 -4.04
N VAL A 412 15.10 -15.01 -3.02
CA VAL A 412 13.99 -15.97 -2.96
C VAL A 412 12.65 -15.24 -2.92
N VAL A 413 12.48 -14.19 -2.14
CA VAL A 413 11.24 -13.40 -2.12
C VAL A 413 10.98 -12.78 -3.48
N VAL A 414 11.98 -12.15 -4.12
CA VAL A 414 11.85 -11.58 -5.46
C VAL A 414 11.49 -12.66 -6.48
N LEU A 415 12.24 -13.76 -6.51
CA LEU A 415 11.99 -14.89 -7.40
C LEU A 415 10.59 -15.47 -7.18
N VAL A 416 10.19 -15.69 -5.93
CA VAL A 416 8.90 -16.29 -5.62
C VAL A 416 7.75 -15.30 -5.85
N VAL A 417 7.96 -13.99 -5.72
CA VAL A 417 7.00 -12.97 -6.13
C VAL A 417 6.85 -12.96 -7.65
N LEU A 418 7.96 -13.04 -8.39
CA LEU A 418 7.98 -13.13 -9.87
C LEU A 418 7.32 -14.42 -10.38
N LEU A 419 7.60 -15.55 -9.75
CA LEU A 419 7.01 -16.86 -10.05
C LEU A 419 5.59 -17.03 -9.46
N GLY A 420 5.20 -16.12 -8.57
CA GLY A 420 3.89 -16.03 -7.95
C GLY A 420 3.50 -17.09 -6.93
N GLN A 421 4.46 -17.72 -6.26
CA GLN A 421 4.19 -18.84 -5.34
C GLN A 421 4.01 -18.41 -3.86
N LEU A 422 4.31 -17.16 -3.48
CA LEU A 422 4.08 -16.63 -2.13
C LEU A 422 2.64 -16.10 -2.00
N ARG A 423 1.68 -17.02 -1.94
CA ARG A 423 0.25 -16.70 -1.88
C ARG A 423 -0.10 -15.78 -0.70
N THR A 424 0.39 -16.08 0.51
CA THR A 424 0.07 -15.32 1.73
C THR A 424 0.58 -13.88 1.68
N LEU A 425 1.83 -13.67 1.26
CA LEU A 425 2.40 -12.31 1.15
C LEU A 425 1.68 -11.49 0.08
N ARG A 426 1.33 -12.12 -1.05
CA ARG A 426 0.56 -11.50 -2.13
C ARG A 426 -0.85 -11.11 -1.68
N GLU A 427 -1.51 -11.94 -0.87
CA GLU A 427 -2.83 -11.64 -0.32
C GLU A 427 -2.79 -10.41 0.61
N VAL A 428 -1.80 -10.32 1.50
CA VAL A 428 -1.64 -9.18 2.41
C VAL A 428 -1.30 -7.90 1.64
N LEU A 429 -0.26 -7.94 0.78
CA LEU A 429 0.12 -6.80 -0.05
C LEU A 429 -1.02 -6.39 -0.99
N GLY A 430 -1.82 -7.36 -1.45
CA GLY A 430 -3.00 -7.13 -2.27
C GLY A 430 -4.04 -6.27 -1.55
N LYS A 431 -4.42 -6.64 -0.32
CA LYS A 431 -5.39 -5.87 0.48
C LYS A 431 -4.95 -4.43 0.72
N ILE A 432 -3.68 -4.21 1.05
CA ILE A 432 -3.16 -2.84 1.26
C ILE A 432 -3.12 -2.08 -0.08
N ALA A 433 -2.73 -2.76 -1.16
CA ALA A 433 -2.73 -2.19 -2.50
C ALA A 433 -4.15 -1.81 -2.99
N ASP A 434 -5.17 -2.53 -2.55
CA ASP A 434 -6.57 -2.23 -2.86
C ASP A 434 -6.96 -0.87 -2.27
N VAL A 435 -6.77 -0.70 -0.95
CA VAL A 435 -7.07 0.56 -0.27
C VAL A 435 -6.23 1.70 -0.84
N ALA A 436 -4.94 1.47 -1.08
CA ALA A 436 -4.02 2.48 -1.59
C ALA A 436 -4.32 2.88 -3.04
N GLY A 437 -4.67 1.92 -3.90
CA GLY A 437 -4.97 2.12 -5.31
C GLY A 437 -6.30 2.82 -5.58
N PHE A 438 -7.17 2.96 -4.58
CA PHE A 438 -8.38 3.76 -4.69
C PHE A 438 -8.06 5.25 -4.91
N TRP A 439 -6.98 5.75 -4.31
CA TRP A 439 -6.74 7.20 -4.20
C TRP A 439 -6.02 7.77 -5.42
N PRO A 440 -6.56 8.81 -6.08
CA PRO A 440 -5.85 9.51 -7.15
C PRO A 440 -4.55 10.14 -6.66
N VAL A 441 -3.61 10.27 -7.59
CA VAL A 441 -2.28 10.84 -7.33
C VAL A 441 -2.40 12.33 -7.12
N ARG A 442 -2.11 12.78 -5.89
CA ARG A 442 -2.21 14.18 -5.47
C ARG A 442 -0.91 14.70 -4.88
N ASP A 443 -0.26 13.94 -4.01
CA ASP A 443 0.83 14.44 -3.16
C ASP A 443 2.23 13.97 -3.61
N HIS A 444 2.34 12.91 -4.42
CA HIS A 444 3.63 12.48 -5.00
C HIS A 444 3.49 11.93 -6.44
N PRO A 445 4.14 12.50 -7.47
CA PRO A 445 3.95 12.12 -8.88
C PRO A 445 4.30 10.66 -9.22
N LEU A 446 5.23 10.06 -8.48
CA LEU A 446 5.62 8.65 -8.64
C LEU A 446 4.68 7.65 -7.95
N ALA A 447 3.64 8.11 -7.25
CA ALA A 447 2.65 7.20 -6.64
C ALA A 447 1.96 6.33 -7.70
N GLY A 448 1.51 5.15 -7.28
CA GLY A 448 0.78 4.20 -8.11
C GLY A 448 -0.44 4.83 -8.74
N SER A 449 -0.75 4.45 -9.99
CA SER A 449 -1.96 4.92 -10.66
C SER A 449 -3.19 4.42 -9.91
N SER A 450 -4.18 5.29 -9.76
CA SER A 450 -5.48 4.91 -9.22
C SER A 450 -6.28 4.12 -10.25
N TYR A 451 -6.97 3.07 -9.79
CA TYR A 451 -7.93 2.34 -10.62
C TYR A 451 -9.32 2.98 -10.60
N ARG A 452 -9.58 3.89 -9.65
CA ARG A 452 -10.93 4.29 -9.26
C ARG A 452 -11.72 4.88 -10.42
N ASP A 453 -11.14 5.84 -11.12
CA ASP A 453 -11.84 6.56 -12.20
C ASP A 453 -12.23 5.60 -13.34
N ALA A 454 -11.33 4.67 -13.70
CA ALA A 454 -11.59 3.66 -14.72
C ALA A 454 -12.65 2.64 -14.27
N ALA A 455 -12.57 2.17 -13.02
CA ALA A 455 -13.52 1.21 -12.47
C ALA A 455 -14.93 1.81 -12.32
N VAL A 456 -15.02 3.04 -11.79
CA VAL A 456 -16.27 3.78 -11.64
C VAL A 456 -16.89 4.06 -13.01
N ALA A 457 -16.10 4.49 -14.01
CA ALA A 457 -16.60 4.72 -15.36
C ALA A 457 -17.17 3.44 -16.00
N GLY A 458 -16.49 2.30 -15.85
CA GLY A 458 -16.98 1.01 -16.36
C GLY A 458 -18.27 0.53 -15.68
N ILE A 459 -18.39 0.72 -14.36
CA ILE A 459 -19.63 0.40 -13.63
C ILE A 459 -20.74 1.35 -14.08
N ALA A 460 -20.48 2.67 -14.16
CA ALA A 460 -21.45 3.67 -14.61
C ALA A 460 -22.00 3.35 -16.01
N GLU A 461 -21.11 3.02 -16.95
CA GLU A 461 -21.50 2.65 -18.31
C GLU A 461 -22.41 1.43 -18.32
N LEU A 462 -22.07 0.37 -17.57
CA LEU A 462 -22.89 -0.83 -17.50
C LEU A 462 -24.26 -0.56 -16.87
N THR A 463 -24.30 0.23 -15.80
CA THR A 463 -25.53 0.60 -15.12
C THR A 463 -26.42 1.45 -16.02
N ASN A 464 -25.86 2.43 -16.73
CA ASN A 464 -26.59 3.28 -17.68
C ASN A 464 -27.14 2.50 -18.88
N ARG A 465 -26.49 1.43 -19.32
CA ARG A 465 -27.03 0.54 -20.37
C ARG A 465 -28.32 -0.18 -19.94
N HIS A 466 -28.60 -0.25 -18.63
CA HIS A 466 -29.77 -0.91 -18.06
C HIS A 466 -30.72 0.07 -17.37
N SER A 467 -30.55 1.38 -17.55
CA SER A 467 -31.38 2.41 -16.91
C SER A 467 -32.85 2.40 -17.33
N GLY A 468 -33.20 1.67 -18.40
CA GLY A 468 -34.59 1.45 -18.83
C GLY A 468 -35.38 0.46 -17.97
N GLY A 469 -34.75 -0.16 -16.96
CA GLY A 469 -35.39 -1.07 -15.99
C GLY A 469 -34.88 -0.83 -14.57
N GLU A 470 -35.30 -1.69 -13.63
CA GLU A 470 -34.83 -1.62 -12.24
C GLU A 470 -33.44 -2.26 -12.13
N VAL A 471 -32.52 -1.59 -11.46
CA VAL A 471 -31.13 -2.06 -11.30
C VAL A 471 -30.79 -2.19 -9.83
N VAL A 472 -30.21 -3.35 -9.47
CA VAL A 472 -29.56 -3.55 -8.17
C VAL A 472 -28.06 -3.71 -8.33
N LEU A 473 -27.31 -2.90 -7.58
CA LEU A 473 -25.86 -3.00 -7.44
C LEU A 473 -25.56 -3.85 -6.20
N VAL A 474 -25.11 -5.09 -6.41
CA VAL A 474 -24.69 -5.98 -5.32
C VAL A 474 -23.17 -5.93 -5.23
N ALA A 475 -22.67 -5.27 -4.21
CA ALA A 475 -21.28 -4.90 -4.07
C ALA A 475 -20.64 -5.60 -2.86
N HIS A 476 -19.44 -6.15 -3.07
CA HIS A 476 -18.69 -6.85 -2.01
C HIS A 476 -17.32 -6.20 -1.80
N SER A 477 -16.93 -6.03 -0.53
CA SER A 477 -15.61 -5.53 -0.14
C SER A 477 -15.27 -4.21 -0.85
N GLN A 478 -14.17 -4.12 -1.61
CA GLN A 478 -13.79 -2.93 -2.37
C GLN A 478 -14.84 -2.48 -3.41
N GLY A 479 -15.67 -3.40 -3.92
CA GLY A 479 -16.79 -3.08 -4.80
C GLY A 479 -17.81 -2.16 -4.12
N SER A 480 -18.05 -2.34 -2.81
CA SER A 480 -18.95 -1.50 -2.03
C SER A 480 -18.51 -0.04 -2.03
N VAL A 481 -17.20 0.19 -1.92
CA VAL A 481 -16.59 1.53 -1.94
C VAL A 481 -16.78 2.19 -3.31
N LEU A 482 -16.58 1.44 -4.39
CA LEU A 482 -16.77 1.95 -5.76
C LEU A 482 -18.22 2.28 -6.05
N CYS A 483 -19.16 1.41 -5.67
CA CYS A 483 -20.59 1.65 -5.87
C CYS A 483 -21.09 2.82 -5.03
N ALA A 484 -20.68 2.92 -3.77
CA ALA A 484 -21.00 4.08 -2.93
C ALA A 484 -20.43 5.38 -3.55
N TRP A 485 -19.17 5.36 -3.98
CA TRP A 485 -18.56 6.51 -4.65
C TRP A 485 -19.28 6.88 -5.95
N LEU A 486 -19.64 5.89 -6.77
CA LEU A 486 -20.40 6.06 -7.99
C LEU A 486 -21.72 6.78 -7.70
N VAL A 487 -22.51 6.26 -6.76
CA VAL A 487 -23.82 6.82 -6.41
C VAL A 487 -23.70 8.25 -5.89
N ALA A 488 -22.79 8.51 -4.95
CA ALA A 488 -22.66 9.84 -4.35
C ALA A 488 -22.07 10.90 -5.30
N ARG A 489 -21.22 10.50 -6.25
CA ARG A 489 -20.43 11.47 -7.07
C ARG A 489 -20.78 11.50 -8.54
N SER A 490 -21.44 10.47 -9.06
CA SER A 490 -21.65 10.32 -10.50
C SER A 490 -23.11 10.55 -10.85
N ARG A 491 -23.32 11.37 -11.88
CA ARG A 491 -24.60 11.70 -12.50
C ARG A 491 -25.23 10.45 -13.13
N MET A 492 -25.72 9.51 -12.31
CA MET A 492 -26.64 8.49 -12.78
C MET A 492 -27.85 9.22 -13.35
N ALA A 493 -28.02 9.12 -14.66
CA ALA A 493 -28.70 10.16 -15.44
C ALA A 493 -30.18 10.34 -15.12
N GLU A 494 -30.84 9.37 -14.46
CA GLU A 494 -32.27 9.43 -14.12
C GLU A 494 -32.79 8.29 -13.21
N ALA A 495 -32.06 7.17 -13.06
CA ALA A 495 -32.51 6.01 -12.28
C ALA A 495 -31.66 5.79 -11.02
N HIS A 496 -32.30 5.86 -9.83
CA HIS A 496 -31.69 5.53 -8.55
C HIS A 496 -31.63 4.00 -8.38
N PRO A 497 -30.44 3.36 -8.35
CA PRO A 497 -30.36 1.92 -8.19
C PRO A 497 -30.67 1.51 -6.74
N HIS A 498 -31.06 0.25 -6.56
CA HIS A 498 -30.93 -0.41 -5.27
C HIS A 498 -29.45 -0.72 -5.01
N LEU A 499 -28.96 -0.50 -3.80
CA LEU A 499 -27.59 -0.80 -3.40
C LEU A 499 -27.57 -1.83 -2.27
N VAL A 500 -26.91 -2.95 -2.52
CA VAL A 500 -26.68 -4.01 -1.54
C VAL A 500 -25.18 -4.11 -1.31
N THR A 501 -24.70 -3.75 -0.13
CA THR A 501 -23.28 -3.86 0.23
C THR A 501 -23.06 -5.07 1.14
N SER A 502 -21.91 -5.72 1.00
CA SER A 502 -21.52 -6.86 1.83
C SER A 502 -20.02 -6.85 2.13
N GLY A 503 -19.64 -7.27 3.35
CA GLY A 503 -18.23 -7.27 3.78
C GLY A 503 -17.54 -5.93 3.58
N SER A 504 -18.27 -4.82 3.78
CA SER A 504 -17.88 -3.50 3.29
C SER A 504 -16.86 -2.79 4.20
N PRO A 505 -15.70 -2.36 3.69
CA PRO A 505 -14.70 -1.60 4.45
C PRO A 505 -15.05 -0.11 4.60
N ILE A 506 -16.24 0.33 4.16
CA ILE A 506 -16.66 1.75 4.20
C ILE A 506 -16.60 2.28 5.64
N GLY A 507 -17.21 1.57 6.60
CA GLY A 507 -17.23 2.02 8.00
C GLY A 507 -15.88 1.87 8.70
N SER A 508 -15.20 0.74 8.49
CA SER A 508 -14.02 0.33 9.26
C SER A 508 -12.70 0.95 8.80
N VAL A 509 -12.54 1.15 7.50
CA VAL A 509 -11.30 1.68 6.91
C VAL A 509 -11.52 3.07 6.36
N TYR A 510 -12.51 3.25 5.49
CA TYR A 510 -12.66 4.48 4.72
C TYR A 510 -13.17 5.65 5.56
N ALA A 511 -14.29 5.47 6.27
CA ALA A 511 -14.83 6.49 7.17
C ALA A 511 -13.92 6.72 8.39
N ALA A 512 -13.29 5.66 8.91
CA ALA A 512 -12.41 5.75 10.08
C ALA A 512 -11.11 6.52 9.81
N PHE A 513 -10.45 6.29 8.67
CA PHE A 513 -9.13 6.87 8.36
C PHE A 513 -9.14 7.97 7.31
N PHE A 514 -10.22 8.12 6.54
CA PHE A 514 -10.40 9.16 5.52
C PHE A 514 -11.70 9.95 5.70
N PRO A 515 -11.97 10.47 6.92
CA PRO A 515 -13.29 11.00 7.30
C PRO A 515 -13.69 12.26 6.52
N ARG A 516 -12.73 13.00 5.95
CA ARG A 516 -13.03 14.14 5.05
C ARG A 516 -13.59 13.69 3.70
N THR A 517 -13.17 12.52 3.21
CA THR A 517 -13.63 12.00 1.92
C THR A 517 -14.89 11.17 2.09
N PHE A 518 -14.86 10.21 3.01
CA PHE A 518 -16.01 9.38 3.39
C PHE A 518 -16.69 10.01 4.62
N SER A 519 -17.20 11.22 4.41
CA SER A 519 -17.85 12.00 5.44
C SER A 519 -19.31 11.57 5.63
N PRO A 520 -19.95 11.92 6.76
CA PRO A 520 -21.38 11.68 6.94
C PRO A 520 -22.23 12.23 5.79
N GLU A 521 -21.86 13.39 5.25
CA GLU A 521 -22.55 14.00 4.11
C GLU A 521 -22.42 13.15 2.85
N LEU A 522 -21.22 12.62 2.54
CA LEU A 522 -21.06 11.70 1.41
C LEU A 522 -21.96 10.48 1.59
N LEU A 523 -22.05 9.90 2.79
CA LEU A 523 -22.87 8.72 3.04
C LEU A 523 -24.37 9.04 2.97
N ALA A 524 -24.78 10.24 3.37
CA ALA A 524 -26.13 10.74 3.15
C ALA A 524 -26.43 10.88 1.65
N ASP A 525 -25.50 11.44 0.86
CA ASP A 525 -25.63 11.52 -0.60
C ASP A 525 -25.75 10.13 -1.26
N VAL A 526 -25.09 9.10 -0.71
CA VAL A 526 -25.29 7.71 -1.17
C VAL A 526 -26.71 7.25 -0.89
N ALA A 527 -27.21 7.47 0.32
CA ALA A 527 -28.56 7.07 0.70
C ALA A 527 -29.60 7.75 -0.18
N ASP A 528 -29.51 9.07 -0.35
CA ASP A 528 -30.39 9.87 -1.21
C ASP A 528 -30.26 9.52 -2.70
N GLY A 529 -29.07 9.11 -3.12
CA GLY A 529 -28.77 8.64 -4.47
C GLY A 529 -29.25 7.22 -4.77
N THR A 530 -29.75 6.48 -3.78
CA THR A 530 -30.24 5.09 -3.94
C THR A 530 -31.72 4.96 -3.63
N ARG A 531 -32.35 3.96 -4.25
CA ARG A 531 -33.75 3.63 -3.94
C ARG A 531 -33.89 2.90 -2.61
N THR A 532 -32.98 1.95 -2.37
CA THR A 532 -32.76 1.35 -1.05
C THR A 532 -31.27 1.09 -0.89
N TRP A 533 -30.77 1.20 0.34
CA TRP A 533 -29.41 0.80 0.68
C TRP A 533 -29.42 -0.17 1.85
N THR A 534 -29.07 -1.43 1.58
CA THR A 534 -28.97 -2.48 2.60
C THR A 534 -27.52 -2.96 2.71
N ASN A 535 -27.01 -3.06 3.93
CA ASN A 535 -25.65 -3.52 4.19
C ASN A 535 -25.66 -4.82 5.01
N PHE A 536 -24.97 -5.83 4.53
CA PHE A 536 -24.81 -7.12 5.19
C PHE A 536 -23.39 -7.30 5.72
N TRP A 537 -23.26 -7.71 6.98
CA TRP A 537 -21.96 -7.87 7.63
C TRP A 537 -21.97 -9.05 8.61
N ARG A 538 -20.79 -9.52 9.00
CA ARG A 538 -20.58 -10.61 9.96
C ARG A 538 -19.62 -10.13 11.05
N ASP A 539 -19.83 -10.55 12.29
CA ASP A 539 -18.94 -10.32 13.42
C ASP A 539 -17.56 -11.00 13.25
N THR A 540 -17.44 -11.99 12.35
CA THR A 540 -16.19 -12.67 12.01
C THR A 540 -15.42 -12.04 10.85
N ASP A 541 -15.98 -11.03 10.17
CA ASP A 541 -15.34 -10.35 9.04
C ASP A 541 -14.47 -9.17 9.53
N PRO A 542 -13.14 -9.21 9.36
CA PRO A 542 -12.25 -8.16 9.89
C PRO A 542 -12.52 -6.75 9.35
N VAL A 543 -13.16 -6.62 8.19
CA VAL A 543 -13.39 -5.31 7.55
C VAL A 543 -14.86 -4.99 7.31
N GLY A 544 -15.76 -5.97 7.44
CA GLY A 544 -17.20 -5.79 7.27
C GLY A 544 -17.86 -5.23 8.52
N PHE A 545 -18.39 -4.01 8.45
CA PHE A 545 -19.00 -3.31 9.58
C PHE A 545 -20.35 -2.68 9.19
N PRO A 546 -21.17 -2.29 10.19
CA PRO A 546 -22.29 -1.41 9.96
C PRO A 546 -21.88 -0.11 9.25
N ILE A 547 -22.72 0.37 8.32
CA ILE A 547 -22.52 1.63 7.60
C ILE A 547 -23.62 2.61 7.99
N PRO A 548 -23.30 3.87 8.36
CA PRO A 548 -24.30 4.91 8.57
C PRO A 548 -25.24 5.08 7.36
N HIS A 549 -26.50 5.41 7.61
CA HIS A 549 -27.57 5.58 6.61
C HIS A 549 -28.01 4.31 5.85
N ALA A 550 -27.24 3.22 5.88
CA ALA A 550 -27.66 1.93 5.33
C ALA A 550 -28.55 1.14 6.31
N ALA A 551 -29.48 0.34 5.78
CA ALA A 551 -30.18 -0.68 6.55
C ALA A 551 -29.22 -1.85 6.85
N ASN A 552 -28.63 -1.85 8.05
CA ASN A 552 -27.63 -2.85 8.44
C ASN A 552 -28.27 -4.16 8.90
N ARG A 553 -27.81 -5.27 8.35
CA ARG A 553 -28.24 -6.63 8.68
C ARG A 553 -27.02 -7.48 9.03
N GLU A 554 -26.96 -7.94 10.26
CA GLU A 554 -25.95 -8.89 10.70
C GLU A 554 -26.32 -10.30 10.21
N LEU A 555 -25.33 -11.01 9.68
CA LEU A 555 -25.45 -12.38 9.21
C LEU A 555 -24.76 -13.31 10.22
N PRO A 556 -25.38 -14.45 10.59
CA PRO A 556 -24.76 -15.41 11.49
C PRO A 556 -23.51 -16.05 10.85
N ASP A 557 -22.42 -16.14 11.60
CA ASP A 557 -21.23 -16.90 11.20
C ASP A 557 -20.60 -17.65 12.40
N PRO A 558 -20.55 -19.00 12.39
CA PRO A 558 -20.85 -19.91 11.27
C PRO A 558 -22.34 -19.98 10.90
N ARG A 559 -22.63 -20.35 9.64
CA ARG A 559 -23.98 -20.72 9.22
C ARG A 559 -24.43 -22.01 9.92
N ALA A 560 -25.67 -22.45 9.64
CA ALA A 560 -26.20 -23.73 10.10
C ALA A 560 -25.33 -24.95 9.69
N ASP A 561 -24.47 -24.82 8.67
CA ASP A 561 -23.52 -25.84 8.24
C ASP A 561 -22.23 -25.92 9.10
N GLY A 562 -22.08 -25.03 10.09
CA GLY A 562 -20.90 -24.97 10.96
C GLY A 562 -19.65 -24.37 10.31
N ILE A 563 -19.72 -23.95 9.03
CA ILE A 563 -18.58 -23.41 8.29
C ILE A 563 -18.49 -21.90 8.47
N VAL A 564 -17.35 -21.46 9.02
CA VAL A 564 -17.03 -20.03 9.19
C VAL A 564 -16.55 -19.45 7.86
N ARG A 565 -17.29 -18.47 7.34
CA ARG A 565 -17.02 -17.83 6.05
C ARG A 565 -16.28 -16.50 6.17
N SER A 566 -16.42 -15.78 7.28
CA SER A 566 -15.73 -14.50 7.53
C SER A 566 -15.91 -13.54 6.34
N HIS A 567 -14.81 -13.08 5.72
CA HIS A 567 -14.84 -12.17 4.56
C HIS A 567 -15.15 -12.83 3.20
N SER A 568 -15.53 -14.11 3.18
CA SER A 568 -15.74 -14.87 1.93
C SER A 568 -17.21 -15.25 1.70
N ASP A 569 -17.56 -15.59 0.47
CA ASP A 569 -18.84 -16.26 0.14
C ASP A 569 -20.11 -15.52 0.62
N TYR A 570 -20.11 -14.19 0.51
CA TYR A 570 -21.32 -13.37 0.69
C TYR A 570 -22.32 -13.56 -0.47
N TRP A 571 -21.83 -13.87 -1.68
CA TRP A 571 -22.64 -14.02 -2.90
C TRP A 571 -23.74 -15.08 -2.79
N THR A 572 -23.51 -16.13 -1.99
CA THR A 572 -24.43 -17.26 -1.79
C THR A 572 -25.17 -17.17 -0.45
N GLU A 573 -25.03 -16.07 0.27
CA GLU A 573 -25.67 -15.94 1.57
C GLU A 573 -27.19 -15.93 1.40
N PRO A 574 -27.94 -16.86 2.05
CA PRO A 574 -29.38 -16.92 1.91
C PRO A 574 -30.08 -15.60 2.20
N GLY A 575 -29.60 -14.84 3.20
CA GLY A 575 -30.13 -13.52 3.54
C GLY A 575 -29.96 -12.47 2.44
N ILE A 576 -28.84 -12.52 1.68
CA ILE A 576 -28.59 -11.61 0.56
C ILE A 576 -29.41 -12.04 -0.66
N VAL A 577 -29.40 -13.34 -0.98
CA VAL A 577 -30.15 -13.90 -2.11
C VAL A 577 -31.64 -13.63 -1.95
N ALA A 578 -32.20 -13.89 -0.77
CA ALA A 578 -33.62 -13.62 -0.49
C ALA A 578 -33.95 -12.13 -0.57
N HIS A 579 -33.05 -11.25 -0.14
CA HIS A 579 -33.24 -9.81 -0.25
C HIS A 579 -33.28 -9.34 -1.72
N VAL A 580 -32.33 -9.79 -2.54
CA VAL A 580 -32.30 -9.45 -3.97
C VAL A 580 -33.51 -10.02 -4.70
N ALA A 581 -33.91 -11.26 -4.39
CA ALA A 581 -35.11 -11.87 -4.96
C ALA A 581 -36.39 -11.10 -4.59
N ALA A 582 -36.49 -10.59 -3.35
CA ALA A 582 -37.60 -9.73 -2.96
C ALA A 582 -37.64 -8.43 -3.75
N LEU A 583 -36.49 -7.79 -4.00
CA LEU A 583 -36.41 -6.59 -4.85
C LEU A 583 -36.88 -6.88 -6.28
N ALA A 584 -36.52 -8.04 -6.83
CA ALA A 584 -36.97 -8.46 -8.15
C ALA A 584 -38.50 -8.70 -8.20
N ALA A 585 -39.06 -9.33 -7.16
CA ALA A 585 -40.48 -9.67 -7.09
C ALA A 585 -41.41 -8.44 -6.93
N HIS A 586 -40.92 -7.35 -6.35
CA HIS A 586 -41.71 -6.12 -6.16
C HIS A 586 -41.87 -5.28 -7.43
N HIS A 587 -41.26 -5.69 -8.55
CA HIS A 587 -41.26 -4.94 -9.81
C HIS A 587 -41.50 -5.84 -11.03
N PRO A 588 -42.72 -6.41 -11.19
CA PRO A 588 -43.08 -7.24 -12.34
C PRO A 588 -43.07 -6.49 -13.68
#